data_AF-A0A4P9Y3M4-F1
#
_entry.id   AF-A0A4P9Y3M4-F1
#
_cell.length_a   1.000
_cell.length_b   1.000
_cell.length_c   1.000
_cell.angle_alpha   90.00
_cell.angle_beta   90.00
_cell.angle_gamma   90.00
#
_symmetry.space_group_name_H-M   'P 1'
#
loop_
_entity.id
_entity.type
_entity.pdbx_description
1 polymer ?
#
loop_
_entity_poly.entity_id
_entity_poly.type
_entity_poly.pdbx_seq_one_letter_code
_entity_poly.pdbx_strand_id
1 'polypeptide(L)'
;MPLWLTLHCFAPSAFRRAVSPSHQVLRASSSRSAPTLPVMPRPRPGRSEPNYTLPPTALRAGRLKIPVVPHDASKVRSLYRALLREAGHFWDDRTRIYMLDRIKERFHTYAHWTWAPRVVSKLRDARRSLRIIKGANDGDRKHIQRILQMAYGRCGLLRHEFLKPFMKPPADHPPPTEPNPRLSPMTPELLALLTHYSKRLITPLPERRVLTNRRRARLQERHHKRNLKRVQAPLPEAILREVESKAQARACTQYQTKISVKEARRRRRHFQLLLKSIPILTAE
;
A
#
# COMPACT_ATOMS: atom_id res chain seq x y z
N MET A 1 14.79 -54.26 22.28
CA MET A 1 16.02 -54.83 21.68
C MET A 1 16.49 -53.89 20.58
N PRO A 2 17.75 -53.44 20.64
CA PRO A 2 18.04 -52.01 20.53
C PRO A 2 19.16 -51.72 19.50
N LEU A 3 19.65 -50.47 19.56
CA LEU A 3 21.07 -50.11 19.40
C LEU A 3 21.62 -49.74 17.99
N TRP A 4 21.94 -48.43 17.85
CA TRP A 4 23.22 -47.80 17.40
C TRP A 4 23.01 -46.60 16.43
N LEU A 5 23.27 -45.36 16.90
CA LEU A 5 24.53 -44.58 16.76
C LEU A 5 24.63 -43.93 15.35
N THR A 6 25.05 -42.69 15.09
CA THR A 6 25.48 -41.48 15.82
C THR A 6 25.89 -40.45 14.75
N LEU A 7 26.06 -39.18 15.15
CA LEU A 7 26.92 -38.14 14.54
C LEU A 7 26.46 -37.50 13.22
N HIS A 8 26.17 -36.19 13.26
CA HIS A 8 27.26 -35.22 13.13
C HIS A 8 26.83 -33.79 13.48
N CYS A 9 27.69 -33.17 14.29
CA CYS A 9 27.75 -31.77 14.65
C CYS A 9 27.84 -30.86 13.41
N PHE A 10 27.17 -29.70 13.42
CA PHE A 10 27.76 -28.47 12.88
C PHE A 10 27.09 -27.25 13.53
N ALA A 11 27.80 -26.69 14.52
CA ALA A 11 27.52 -25.39 15.13
C ALA A 11 28.31 -24.29 14.36
N PRO A 12 28.05 -22.99 14.61
CA PRO A 12 27.99 -21.97 13.57
C PRO A 12 29.30 -21.21 13.35
N SER A 13 29.56 -20.84 12.09
CA SER A 13 30.63 -19.91 11.71
C SER A 13 30.20 -18.47 11.99
N ALA A 14 30.80 -17.91 13.04
CA ALA A 14 30.75 -16.51 13.40
C ALA A 14 31.42 -15.64 12.31
N PHE A 15 30.62 -14.92 11.52
CA PHE A 15 31.14 -13.88 10.62
C PHE A 15 31.25 -12.55 11.37
N ARG A 16 32.40 -12.36 12.05
CA ARG A 16 32.84 -11.06 12.55
C ARG A 16 33.15 -10.17 11.35
N ARG A 17 32.33 -9.15 11.08
CA ARG A 17 32.75 -8.00 10.27
C ARG A 17 33.32 -6.94 11.19
N ALA A 18 34.64 -6.78 11.10
CA ALA A 18 35.37 -5.64 11.61
C ALA A 18 34.78 -4.34 11.00
N VAL A 19 34.38 -3.42 11.87
CA VAL A 19 34.05 -2.04 11.50
C VAL A 19 35.30 -1.23 11.76
N SER A 20 35.99 -0.82 10.69
CA SER A 20 37.09 0.14 10.77
C SER A 20 36.55 1.51 11.20
N PRO A 21 37.15 2.15 12.21
CA PRO A 21 36.87 3.53 12.57
C PRO A 21 37.91 4.44 11.92
N SER A 22 37.51 5.36 11.06
CA SER A 22 38.31 6.56 10.72
C SER A 22 37.54 7.41 9.72
N HIS A 23 37.03 8.55 10.18
CA HIS A 23 37.19 9.85 9.53
C HIS A 23 36.48 10.87 10.43
N GLN A 24 37.26 11.44 11.34
CA GLN A 24 36.93 12.70 11.99
C GLN A 24 36.84 13.77 10.89
N VAL A 25 35.64 14.28 10.65
CA VAL A 25 35.44 15.50 9.88
C VAL A 25 35.22 16.62 10.89
N LEU A 26 36.24 17.48 11.00
CA LEU A 26 36.20 18.78 11.64
C LEU A 26 35.01 19.57 11.07
N ARG A 27 33.97 19.78 11.88
CA ARG A 27 32.92 20.76 11.58
C ARG A 27 33.20 22.02 12.36
N ALA A 28 33.65 23.03 11.61
CA ALA A 28 33.76 24.41 12.04
C ALA A 28 32.44 24.90 12.66
N SER A 29 32.57 25.43 13.87
CA SER A 29 31.59 26.22 14.60
C SER A 29 31.37 27.55 13.86
N SER A 30 30.46 27.56 12.89
CA SER A 30 29.91 28.79 12.32
C SER A 30 28.63 29.15 13.08
N SER A 31 28.76 30.10 14.00
CA SER A 31 27.70 30.82 14.69
C SER A 31 26.91 31.66 13.68
N ARG A 32 26.04 31.01 12.89
CA ARG A 32 24.99 31.71 12.15
C ARG A 32 23.82 31.96 13.09
N SER A 33 23.70 33.20 13.54
CA SER A 33 22.47 33.77 14.07
C SER A 33 21.32 33.44 13.13
N ALA A 34 20.38 32.63 13.61
CA ALA A 34 19.20 32.28 12.86
C ALA A 34 18.36 33.56 12.63
N PRO A 35 17.94 33.86 11.39
CA PRO A 35 16.94 34.90 11.18
C PRO A 35 15.68 34.49 11.93
N THR A 36 15.27 35.32 12.89
CA THR A 36 14.00 35.21 13.59
C THR A 36 12.88 35.22 12.54
N LEU A 37 12.44 34.04 12.14
CA LEU A 37 11.30 33.91 11.24
C LEU A 37 10.10 34.55 11.92
N PRO A 38 9.32 35.38 11.22
CA PRO A 38 8.10 35.94 11.76
C PRO A 38 7.23 34.80 12.26
N VAL A 39 6.94 34.80 13.55
CA VAL A 39 6.05 33.84 14.20
C VAL A 39 4.68 34.00 13.54
N MET A 40 4.42 33.15 12.55
CA MET A 40 3.10 33.03 11.94
C MET A 40 2.11 32.75 13.07
N PRO A 41 1.03 33.55 13.21
CA PRO A 41 0.06 33.35 14.26
C PRO A 41 -0.47 31.93 14.17
N ARG A 42 -0.30 31.18 15.26
CA ARG A 42 -0.87 29.84 15.38
C ARG A 42 -2.37 29.95 15.09
N PRO A 43 -2.94 29.09 14.22
CA PRO A 43 -4.38 29.09 13.97
C PRO A 43 -5.09 28.92 15.32
N ARG A 44 -5.91 29.91 15.67
CA ARG A 44 -6.68 29.93 16.93
C ARG A 44 -7.45 28.60 17.03
N PRO A 45 -7.27 27.80 18.10
CA PRO A 45 -8.12 26.66 18.39
C PRO A 45 -9.50 27.23 18.79
N GLY A 46 -10.37 27.43 17.81
CA GLY A 46 -11.61 28.19 17.99
C GLY A 46 -12.26 28.68 16.71
N ARG A 47 -11.63 28.51 15.53
CA ARG A 47 -12.41 28.48 14.29
C ARG A 47 -13.20 27.17 14.31
N SER A 48 -14.44 27.28 14.76
CA SER A 48 -15.51 26.36 14.42
C SER A 48 -15.27 25.88 12.99
N GLU A 49 -15.22 24.55 12.82
CA GLU A 49 -15.46 23.99 11.50
C GLU A 49 -16.69 24.71 10.94
N PRO A 50 -16.71 25.12 9.65
CA PRO A 50 -17.97 25.53 9.05
C PRO A 50 -18.92 24.38 9.35
N ASN A 51 -19.84 24.67 10.27
CA ASN A 51 -20.73 23.69 10.81
C ASN A 51 -21.67 23.47 9.63
N TYR A 52 -21.38 22.46 8.82
CA TYR A 52 -22.34 21.90 7.89
C TYR A 52 -23.40 21.13 8.72
N THR A 53 -23.80 21.67 9.88
CA THR A 53 -25.15 21.48 10.35
C THR A 53 -26.00 22.24 9.36
N LEU A 54 -26.48 21.51 8.38
CA LEU A 54 -27.63 21.94 7.61
C LEU A 54 -28.65 22.47 8.64
N PRO A 55 -29.16 23.70 8.47
CA PRO A 55 -30.10 24.29 9.41
C PRO A 55 -31.26 23.31 9.64
N PRO A 56 -31.70 23.07 10.89
CA PRO A 56 -32.78 22.12 11.20
C PRO A 56 -34.11 22.47 10.53
N THR A 57 -34.23 23.68 10.00
CA THR A 57 -35.42 24.20 9.31
C THR A 57 -35.48 23.84 7.82
N ALA A 58 -34.46 23.21 7.23
CA ALA A 58 -34.51 22.70 5.85
C ALA A 58 -35.03 21.25 5.73
N LEU A 59 -35.58 20.69 6.82
CA LEU A 59 -36.12 19.32 6.86
C LEU A 59 -37.62 19.23 6.52
N ARG A 60 -38.25 20.33 6.10
CA ARG A 60 -39.69 20.38 5.81
C ARG A 60 -39.91 21.13 4.50
N ALA A 61 -40.43 20.42 3.50
CA ALA A 61 -40.75 20.87 2.15
C ALA A 61 -39.55 21.01 1.17
N GLY A 62 -39.41 20.02 0.29
CA GLY A 62 -38.55 20.10 -0.90
C GLY A 62 -37.30 19.25 -0.79
N ARG A 63 -37.41 17.98 -1.22
CA ARG A 63 -36.25 17.15 -1.59
C ARG A 63 -35.31 18.01 -2.43
N LEU A 64 -34.18 18.44 -1.87
CA LEU A 64 -33.05 18.88 -2.67
C LEU A 64 -32.70 17.68 -3.54
N LYS A 65 -33.19 17.70 -4.79
CA LYS A 65 -32.77 16.79 -5.85
C LYS A 65 -31.30 17.09 -6.01
N ILE A 66 -30.43 16.40 -5.26
CA ILE A 66 -29.00 16.36 -5.55
C ILE A 66 -28.98 15.99 -7.04
N PRO A 67 -28.48 16.86 -7.92
CA PRO A 67 -28.46 16.54 -9.33
C PRO A 67 -27.67 15.25 -9.43
N VAL A 68 -28.37 14.16 -9.78
CA VAL A 68 -27.73 12.91 -10.17
C VAL A 68 -27.02 13.30 -11.44
N VAL A 69 -25.76 13.75 -11.32
CA VAL A 69 -24.96 14.09 -12.48
C VAL A 69 -24.87 12.79 -13.26
N PRO A 70 -25.53 12.67 -14.43
CA PRO A 70 -25.40 11.47 -15.23
C PRO A 70 -23.95 11.47 -15.69
N HIS A 71 -23.11 10.71 -15.01
CA HIS A 71 -21.77 10.47 -15.52
C HIS A 71 -21.96 9.76 -16.86
N ASP A 72 -21.41 10.33 -17.92
CA ASP A 72 -21.47 9.74 -19.25
C ASP A 72 -21.12 8.25 -19.17
N ALA A 73 -22.14 7.39 -19.27
CA ALA A 73 -21.97 5.95 -19.08
C ALA A 73 -20.94 5.39 -20.06
N SER A 74 -20.82 6.02 -21.24
CA SER A 74 -19.77 5.79 -22.22
C SER A 74 -18.36 6.02 -21.68
N LYS A 75 -18.10 7.13 -20.98
CA LYS A 75 -16.78 7.44 -20.37
C LYS A 75 -16.43 6.46 -19.24
N VAL A 76 -17.42 6.02 -18.47
CA VAL A 76 -17.19 5.02 -17.40
C VAL A 76 -16.87 3.65 -18.00
N ARG A 77 -17.63 3.23 -19.02
CA ARG A 77 -17.40 1.97 -19.74
C ARG A 77 -16.04 1.96 -20.46
N SER A 78 -15.65 3.08 -21.07
CA SER A 78 -14.34 3.18 -21.75
C SER A 78 -13.19 3.09 -20.75
N LEU A 79 -13.30 3.71 -19.57
CA LEU A 79 -12.32 3.60 -18.49
C LEU A 79 -12.22 2.16 -17.95
N TYR A 80 -13.36 1.48 -17.77
CA TYR A 80 -13.40 0.07 -17.35
C TYR A 80 -12.70 -0.84 -18.37
N ARG A 81 -13.03 -0.72 -19.66
CA ARG A 81 -12.38 -1.48 -20.74
C ARG A 81 -10.89 -1.18 -20.84
N ALA A 82 -10.48 0.08 -20.64
CA ALA A 82 -9.06 0.43 -20.63
C ALA A 82 -8.32 -0.25 -19.46
N LEU A 83 -8.90 -0.26 -18.26
CA LEU A 83 -8.34 -0.94 -17.10
C LEU A 83 -8.18 -2.44 -17.32
N LEU A 84 -9.22 -3.11 -17.84
CA LEU A 84 -9.16 -4.56 -18.11
C LEU A 84 -8.10 -4.90 -19.17
N ARG A 85 -8.04 -4.14 -20.26
CA ARG A 85 -7.03 -4.36 -21.32
C ARG A 85 -5.61 -4.20 -20.78
N GLU A 86 -5.34 -3.11 -20.07
CA GLU A 86 -4.00 -2.86 -19.51
C GLU A 86 -3.63 -3.87 -18.44
N ALA A 87 -4.57 -4.26 -17.56
CA ALA A 87 -4.33 -5.29 -16.57
C ALA A 87 -4.01 -6.64 -17.23
N GLY A 88 -4.71 -7.00 -18.31
CA GLY A 88 -4.49 -8.23 -19.08
C GLY A 88 -3.10 -8.34 -19.72
N HIS A 89 -2.44 -7.21 -20.00
CA HIS A 89 -1.09 -7.17 -20.57
C HIS A 89 0.03 -7.37 -19.56
N PHE A 90 -0.29 -7.49 -18.26
CA PHE A 90 0.71 -7.69 -17.23
C PHE A 90 1.34 -9.09 -17.30
N TRP A 91 2.66 -9.15 -17.15
CA TRP A 91 3.46 -10.36 -17.39
C TRP A 91 3.29 -11.45 -16.32
N ASP A 92 2.91 -11.07 -15.09
CA ASP A 92 2.67 -12.01 -13.99
C ASP A 92 1.21 -12.48 -13.96
N ASP A 93 0.97 -13.78 -14.13
CA ASP A 93 -0.38 -14.35 -14.21
C ASP A 93 -1.21 -14.12 -12.94
N ARG A 94 -0.62 -14.35 -11.76
CA ARG A 94 -1.28 -14.15 -10.47
C ARG A 94 -1.71 -12.69 -10.31
N THR A 95 -0.81 -11.77 -10.59
CA THR A 95 -1.08 -10.34 -10.54
C THR A 95 -2.14 -9.93 -11.55
N ARG A 96 -2.12 -10.50 -12.76
CA ARG A 96 -3.13 -10.26 -13.80
C ARG A 96 -4.52 -10.64 -13.30
N ILE A 97 -4.68 -11.87 -12.79
CA ILE A 97 -5.95 -12.39 -12.26
C ILE A 97 -6.43 -11.48 -11.12
N TYR A 98 -5.56 -11.21 -10.13
CA TYR A 98 -5.87 -10.33 -9.01
C TYR A 98 -6.36 -8.94 -9.45
N MET A 99 -5.69 -8.32 -10.41
CA MET A 99 -6.09 -7.00 -10.91
C MET A 99 -7.44 -7.05 -11.62
N LEU A 100 -7.67 -8.03 -12.49
CA LEU A 100 -8.93 -8.18 -13.23
C LEU A 100 -10.11 -8.35 -12.27
N ASP A 101 -9.98 -9.24 -11.29
CA ASP A 101 -11.01 -9.47 -10.28
C ASP A 101 -11.25 -8.22 -9.44
N ARG A 102 -10.18 -7.56 -9.00
CA ARG A 102 -10.30 -6.33 -8.20
C ARG A 102 -10.93 -5.18 -8.99
N ILE A 103 -10.68 -5.08 -10.29
CA ILE A 103 -11.31 -4.08 -11.16
C ILE A 103 -12.80 -4.41 -11.29
N LYS A 104 -13.16 -5.66 -11.61
CA LYS A 104 -14.56 -6.11 -11.73
C LYS A 104 -15.34 -5.86 -10.44
N GLU A 105 -14.82 -6.35 -9.31
CA GLU A 105 -15.41 -6.19 -7.98
C GLU A 105 -15.68 -4.71 -7.68
N ARG A 106 -14.69 -3.83 -7.85
CA ARG A 106 -14.86 -2.40 -7.56
C ARG A 106 -15.91 -1.75 -8.45
N PHE A 107 -15.93 -2.01 -9.75
CA PHE A 107 -16.94 -1.42 -10.62
C PHE A 107 -18.34 -1.96 -10.30
N HIS A 108 -18.46 -3.24 -9.97
CA HIS A 108 -19.71 -3.85 -9.53
C HIS A 108 -20.23 -3.23 -8.21
N THR A 109 -19.36 -3.10 -7.19
CA THR A 109 -19.72 -2.49 -5.90
C THR A 109 -20.30 -1.08 -6.05
N TYR A 110 -19.77 -0.28 -6.97
CA TYR A 110 -20.19 1.12 -7.16
C TYR A 110 -21.19 1.31 -8.32
N ALA A 111 -21.67 0.25 -8.97
CA ALA A 111 -22.56 0.35 -10.13
C ALA A 111 -23.90 1.02 -9.80
N HIS A 112 -24.43 0.74 -8.62
CA HIS A 112 -25.74 1.21 -8.14
C HIS A 112 -25.65 2.37 -7.13
N TRP A 113 -24.46 2.97 -6.96
CA TRP A 113 -24.28 4.05 -5.99
C TRP A 113 -24.84 5.38 -6.50
N THR A 114 -25.72 6.00 -5.71
CA THR A 114 -26.39 7.28 -6.05
C THR A 114 -25.63 8.52 -5.59
N TRP A 115 -24.73 8.40 -4.60
CA TRP A 115 -24.02 9.54 -4.03
C TRP A 115 -22.89 10.05 -4.96
N ALA A 116 -23.17 11.10 -5.73
CA ALA A 116 -22.30 11.61 -6.80
C ALA A 116 -20.86 11.95 -6.36
N PRO A 117 -20.59 12.66 -5.24
CA PRO A 117 -19.21 12.95 -4.79
C PRO A 117 -18.36 11.69 -4.59
N ARG A 118 -18.97 10.60 -4.13
CA ARG A 118 -18.26 9.32 -4.00
C ARG A 118 -17.90 8.75 -5.35
N VAL A 119 -18.87 8.71 -6.28
CA VAL A 119 -18.65 8.15 -7.62
C VAL A 119 -17.53 8.91 -8.32
N VAL A 120 -17.53 10.25 -8.27
CA VAL A 120 -16.44 11.09 -8.78
C VAL A 120 -15.10 10.72 -8.15
N SER A 121 -15.03 10.58 -6.82
CA SER A 121 -13.80 10.17 -6.14
C SER A 121 -13.33 8.79 -6.58
N LYS A 122 -14.25 7.84 -6.81
CA LYS A 122 -13.90 6.48 -7.26
C LYS A 122 -13.47 6.43 -8.71
N LEU A 123 -14.04 7.26 -9.58
CA LEU A 123 -13.56 7.44 -10.95
C LEU A 123 -12.16 8.05 -10.97
N ARG A 124 -11.87 9.02 -10.09
CA ARG A 124 -10.51 9.56 -9.91
C ARG A 124 -9.53 8.47 -9.45
N ASP A 125 -9.93 7.63 -8.50
CA ASP A 125 -9.12 6.49 -8.05
C ASP A 125 -8.87 5.51 -9.21
N ALA A 126 -9.89 5.20 -10.01
CA ALA A 126 -9.79 4.30 -11.16
C ALA A 126 -8.82 4.84 -12.23
N ARG A 127 -8.87 6.15 -12.54
CA ARG A 127 -7.89 6.79 -13.44
C ARG A 127 -6.47 6.75 -12.88
N ARG A 128 -6.30 6.90 -11.56
CA ARG A 128 -4.99 6.72 -10.90
C ARG A 128 -4.51 5.28 -11.05
N SER A 129 -5.38 4.29 -10.83
CA SER A 129 -5.05 2.88 -11.06
C SER A 129 -4.64 2.61 -12.51
N LEU A 130 -5.35 3.18 -13.49
CA LEU A 130 -4.98 3.03 -14.91
C LEU A 130 -3.58 3.56 -15.19
N ARG A 131 -3.22 4.74 -14.66
CA ARG A 131 -1.87 5.30 -14.80
C ARG A 131 -0.80 4.39 -14.19
N ILE A 132 -1.07 3.82 -13.02
CA ILE A 132 -0.15 2.90 -12.36
C ILE A 132 0.04 1.62 -13.20
N ILE A 133 -1.03 1.04 -13.72
CA ILE A 133 -0.95 -0.18 -14.55
C ILE A 133 -0.21 0.10 -15.86
N LYS A 134 -0.51 1.23 -16.53
CA LYS A 134 0.21 1.65 -17.73
C LYS A 134 1.70 1.84 -17.47
N GLY A 135 2.06 2.62 -16.45
CA GLY A 135 3.47 2.81 -16.08
C GLY A 135 4.16 1.49 -15.75
N ALA A 136 3.47 0.55 -15.10
CA ALA A 136 4.03 -0.77 -14.86
C ALA A 136 4.24 -1.59 -16.14
N ASN A 137 3.31 -1.51 -17.10
CA ASN A 137 3.43 -2.10 -18.43
C ASN A 137 4.52 -1.43 -19.28
N ASP A 138 4.85 -0.17 -18.97
CA ASP A 138 5.93 0.62 -19.56
C ASP A 138 7.31 0.27 -18.98
N GLY A 139 7.36 -0.49 -17.87
CA GLY A 139 8.62 -0.87 -17.22
C GLY A 139 8.95 -0.08 -15.95
N ASP A 140 8.08 0.81 -15.48
CA ASP A 140 8.34 1.61 -14.27
C ASP A 140 8.45 0.72 -13.03
N ARG A 141 9.67 0.57 -12.51
CA ARG A 141 9.96 -0.26 -11.34
C ARG A 141 9.08 0.06 -10.13
N LYS A 142 8.82 1.34 -9.86
CA LYS A 142 7.97 1.78 -8.73
C LYS A 142 6.52 1.30 -8.90
N HIS A 143 5.96 1.40 -10.10
CA HIS A 143 4.61 0.96 -10.39
C HIS A 143 4.51 -0.57 -10.37
N ILE A 144 5.48 -1.27 -10.96
CA ILE A 144 5.58 -2.75 -10.92
C ILE A 144 5.60 -3.23 -9.47
N GLN A 145 6.52 -2.69 -8.65
CA GLN A 145 6.64 -3.06 -7.24
C GLN A 145 5.33 -2.82 -6.48
N ARG A 146 4.66 -1.69 -6.74
CA ARG A 146 3.39 -1.38 -6.09
C ARG A 146 2.29 -2.39 -6.43
N ILE A 147 2.16 -2.77 -7.70
CA ILE A 147 1.16 -3.74 -8.13
C ILE A 147 1.47 -5.13 -7.54
N LEU A 148 2.72 -5.58 -7.62
CA LEU A 148 3.15 -6.86 -7.04
C LEU A 148 2.88 -6.90 -5.53
N GLN A 149 3.18 -5.82 -4.79
CA GLN A 149 2.87 -5.74 -3.36
C GLN A 149 1.37 -5.87 -3.06
N MET A 150 0.50 -5.42 -3.97
CA MET A 150 -0.95 -5.60 -3.80
C MET A 150 -1.35 -7.05 -4.07
N ALA A 151 -0.89 -7.63 -5.18
CA ALA A 151 -1.24 -9.00 -5.59
C ALA A 151 -0.70 -10.09 -4.66
N TYR A 152 0.49 -9.88 -4.09
CA TYR A 152 1.13 -10.79 -3.14
C TYR A 152 0.78 -10.47 -1.67
N GLY A 153 -0.23 -9.63 -1.41
CA GLY A 153 -0.72 -9.38 -0.06
C GLY A 153 0.27 -8.68 0.88
N ARG A 154 1.26 -7.96 0.35
CA ARG A 154 2.15 -7.10 1.15
C ARG A 154 1.49 -5.77 1.52
N CYS A 155 0.44 -5.37 0.80
CA CYS A 155 -0.38 -4.22 1.13
C CYS A 155 -1.85 -4.42 0.70
N GLY A 156 -2.74 -3.52 1.12
CA GLY A 156 -4.13 -3.52 0.68
C GLY A 156 -5.02 -4.55 1.38
N LEU A 157 -6.00 -5.08 0.64
CA LEU A 157 -7.04 -5.98 1.16
C LEU A 157 -6.49 -7.38 1.47
N LEU A 158 -5.78 -8.00 0.54
CA LEU A 158 -5.17 -9.32 0.71
C LEU A 158 -4.26 -9.39 1.94
N ARG A 159 -3.51 -8.31 2.21
CA ARG A 159 -2.71 -8.21 3.43
C ARG A 159 -3.56 -8.35 4.69
N HIS A 160 -4.73 -7.71 4.72
CA HIS A 160 -5.61 -7.80 5.86
C HIS A 160 -6.22 -9.19 5.97
N GLU A 161 -6.55 -9.83 4.85
CA GLU A 161 -7.04 -11.22 4.83
C GLU A 161 -5.98 -12.20 5.37
N PHE A 162 -4.72 -12.06 4.97
CA PHE A 162 -3.62 -12.88 5.51
C PHE A 162 -3.34 -12.61 6.98
N LEU A 163 -3.59 -11.38 7.45
CA LEU A 163 -3.41 -11.04 8.87
C LEU A 163 -4.63 -11.45 9.73
N LYS A 164 -5.80 -11.66 9.12
CA LYS A 164 -7.07 -11.93 9.81
C LYS A 164 -7.02 -13.14 10.74
N PRO A 165 -6.39 -14.28 10.40
CA PRO A 165 -6.24 -15.42 11.31
C PRO A 165 -5.51 -15.03 12.61
N PHE A 166 -4.46 -14.23 12.51
CA PHE A 166 -3.67 -13.76 13.65
C PHE A 166 -4.36 -12.68 14.49
N MET A 167 -5.42 -12.06 13.98
CA MET A 167 -6.16 -11.00 14.71
C MET A 167 -7.31 -11.55 15.56
N LYS A 168 -7.72 -12.81 15.35
CA LYS A 168 -8.77 -13.43 16.14
C LYS A 168 -8.13 -14.16 17.32
N PRO A 169 -8.54 -13.91 18.57
CA PRO A 169 -8.08 -14.72 19.68
C PRO A 169 -8.50 -16.18 19.49
N PRO A 170 -7.70 -17.15 19.96
CA PRO A 170 -8.13 -18.55 19.98
C PRO A 170 -9.38 -18.68 20.85
N ALA A 171 -10.25 -19.64 20.52
CA ALA A 171 -11.52 -19.85 21.22
C ALA A 171 -11.34 -20.07 22.72
N ASP A 172 -10.20 -20.66 23.11
CA ASP A 172 -9.86 -21.02 24.49
C ASP A 172 -9.24 -19.87 25.30
N HIS A 173 -9.04 -18.69 24.70
CA HIS A 173 -8.46 -17.57 25.44
C HIS A 173 -9.47 -17.04 26.45
N PRO A 174 -9.12 -16.96 27.75
CA PRO A 174 -10.02 -16.40 28.75
C PRO A 174 -10.40 -14.96 28.35
N PRO A 175 -11.65 -14.53 28.63
CA PRO A 175 -12.07 -13.17 28.35
C PRO A 175 -11.08 -12.18 29.00
N PRO A 176 -10.76 -11.06 28.34
CA PRO A 176 -9.81 -10.09 28.88
C PRO A 176 -10.23 -9.64 30.29
N THR A 177 -9.34 -9.82 31.27
CA THR A 177 -9.59 -9.43 32.68
C THR A 177 -9.79 -7.92 32.81
N GLU A 178 -9.17 -7.12 31.93
CA GLU A 178 -9.39 -5.68 31.88
C GLU A 178 -10.38 -5.28 30.78
N PRO A 179 -11.36 -4.42 31.09
CA PRO A 179 -12.31 -3.88 30.12
C PRO A 179 -11.63 -2.78 29.29
N ASN A 180 -10.60 -3.13 28.51
CA ASN A 180 -10.18 -2.31 27.40
C ASN A 180 -10.77 -2.90 26.10
N PRO A 181 -12.06 -2.65 25.81
CA PRO A 181 -12.81 -3.32 24.74
C PRO A 181 -12.27 -3.03 23.33
N ARG A 182 -11.22 -2.21 23.20
CA ARG A 182 -10.67 -1.74 21.93
C ARG A 182 -9.38 -2.41 21.52
N LEU A 183 -8.73 -3.14 22.43
CA LEU A 183 -7.56 -3.94 22.12
C LEU A 183 -8.03 -5.40 22.12
N SER A 184 -8.29 -5.95 20.94
CA SER A 184 -8.54 -7.38 20.82
C SER A 184 -7.34 -8.13 21.41
N PRO A 185 -7.57 -9.16 22.24
CA PRO A 185 -6.49 -10.00 22.75
C PRO A 185 -5.65 -10.49 21.57
N MET A 186 -4.35 -10.22 21.61
CA MET A 186 -3.43 -10.56 20.53
C MET A 186 -3.04 -12.02 20.66
N THR A 187 -3.05 -12.75 19.54
CA THR A 187 -2.48 -14.10 19.53
C THR A 187 -0.97 -14.02 19.82
N PRO A 188 -0.38 -15.06 20.44
CA PRO A 188 1.07 -15.10 20.66
C PRO A 188 1.86 -14.97 19.35
N GLU A 189 1.32 -15.52 18.25
CA GLU A 189 1.87 -15.39 16.90
C GLU A 189 1.89 -13.93 16.42
N LEU A 190 0.79 -13.19 16.63
CA LEU A 190 0.73 -11.77 16.27
C LEU A 190 1.71 -10.96 17.12
N LEU A 191 1.86 -11.30 18.41
CA LEU A 191 2.86 -10.68 19.29
C LEU A 191 4.28 -10.94 18.78
N ALA A 192 4.61 -12.17 18.39
CA ALA A 192 5.91 -12.52 17.81
C ALA A 192 6.18 -11.77 16.49
N LEU A 193 5.16 -11.60 15.65
CA LEU A 193 5.28 -10.76 14.44
C LEU A 193 5.49 -9.29 14.81
N LEU A 194 4.74 -8.77 15.77
CA LEU A 194 4.84 -7.38 16.19
C LEU A 194 6.21 -7.08 16.84
N THR A 195 6.74 -7.98 17.68
CA THR A 195 8.07 -7.84 18.29
C THR A 195 9.16 -7.77 17.22
N HIS A 196 9.05 -8.61 16.19
CA HIS A 196 9.98 -8.63 15.07
C HIS A 196 9.97 -7.33 14.26
N TYR A 197 8.78 -6.82 13.89
CA TYR A 197 8.67 -5.63 13.04
C TYR A 197 8.71 -4.30 13.79
N SER A 198 8.50 -4.29 15.11
CA SER A 198 8.42 -3.05 15.88
C SER A 198 9.25 -3.09 17.15
N LYS A 199 10.25 -2.19 17.20
CA LYS A 199 11.09 -1.99 18.40
C LYS A 199 10.31 -1.46 19.62
N ARG A 200 9.09 -0.95 19.41
CA ARG A 200 8.27 -0.28 20.44
C ARG A 200 6.84 -0.79 20.37
N LEU A 201 6.57 -1.88 21.07
CA LEU A 201 5.22 -2.44 21.22
C LEU A 201 4.36 -1.55 22.13
N ILE A 202 4.95 -1.13 23.23
CA ILE A 202 4.30 -0.29 24.23
C ILE A 202 4.35 1.16 23.76
N THR A 203 3.23 1.87 23.89
CA THR A 203 3.18 3.31 23.63
C THR A 203 3.83 4.01 24.82
N PRO A 204 4.91 4.79 24.65
CA PRO A 204 5.41 5.59 25.75
C PRO A 204 4.34 6.62 26.13
N LEU A 205 3.73 6.43 27.30
CA LEU A 205 2.77 7.38 27.85
C LEU A 205 3.57 8.55 28.45
N PRO A 206 3.18 9.81 28.21
CA PRO A 206 3.82 10.94 28.85
C PRO A 206 3.63 10.87 30.36
N GLU A 207 4.72 10.69 31.11
CA GLU A 207 4.73 10.60 32.58
C GLU A 207 4.17 11.87 33.24
N ARG A 208 4.44 13.04 32.65
CA ARG A 208 4.15 14.35 33.26
C ARG A 208 2.69 14.79 33.21
N ARG A 209 1.79 14.05 32.56
CA ARG A 209 0.37 14.46 32.43
C ARG A 209 -0.56 13.32 32.78
N VAL A 210 -1.46 13.58 33.73
CA VAL A 210 -2.59 12.69 34.03
C VAL A 210 -3.49 12.63 32.79
N LEU A 211 -3.31 11.58 31.99
CA LEU A 211 -4.14 11.32 30.82
C LEU A 211 -5.43 10.64 31.27
N THR A 212 -6.58 11.13 30.80
CA THR A 212 -7.86 10.44 30.97
C THR A 212 -7.81 9.05 30.32
N ASN A 213 -8.51 8.07 30.90
CA ASN A 213 -8.56 6.69 30.41
C ASN A 213 -8.96 6.61 28.92
N ARG A 214 -9.94 7.44 28.50
CA ARG A 214 -10.36 7.56 27.09
C ARG A 214 -9.23 8.00 26.16
N ARG A 215 -8.40 8.95 26.62
CA ARG A 215 -7.26 9.45 25.84
C ARG A 215 -6.12 8.43 25.79
N ARG A 216 -5.84 7.73 26.90
CA ARG A 216 -4.88 6.61 26.95
C ARG A 216 -5.27 5.51 25.97
N ALA A 217 -6.52 5.04 26.01
CA ALA A 217 -7.03 4.02 25.09
C ALA A 217 -6.92 4.44 23.62
N ARG A 218 -7.28 5.69 23.27
CA ARG A 218 -7.11 6.21 21.90
C ARG A 218 -5.65 6.26 21.45
N LEU A 219 -4.72 6.61 22.34
CA LEU A 219 -3.29 6.63 22.03
C LEU A 219 -2.77 5.22 21.77
N GLN A 220 -3.10 4.27 22.65
CA GLN A 220 -2.78 2.85 22.50
C GLN A 220 -3.36 2.28 21.20
N GLU A 221 -4.63 2.56 20.90
CA GLU A 221 -5.30 2.11 19.67
C GLU A 221 -4.62 2.68 18.42
N ARG A 222 -4.28 3.97 18.41
CA ARG A 222 -3.55 4.60 17.29
C ARG A 222 -2.16 4.00 17.11
N HIS A 223 -1.45 3.75 18.21
CA HIS A 223 -0.14 3.12 18.19
C HIS A 223 -0.21 1.67 17.70
N HIS A 224 -1.17 0.90 18.20
CA HIS A 224 -1.43 -0.46 17.76
C HIS A 224 -1.78 -0.49 16.27
N LYS A 225 -2.70 0.35 15.79
CA LYS A 225 -3.01 0.48 14.34
C LYS A 225 -1.80 0.88 13.51
N ARG A 226 -0.90 1.71 14.05
CA ARG A 226 0.35 2.09 13.36
C ARG A 226 1.33 0.91 13.29
N ASN A 227 1.49 0.16 14.38
CA ASN A 227 2.33 -1.03 14.41
C ASN A 227 1.77 -2.10 13.47
N LEU A 228 0.46 -2.35 13.54
CA LEU A 228 -0.23 -3.24 12.62
C LEU A 228 0.00 -2.85 11.18
N LYS A 229 0.04 -1.56 10.78
CA LYS A 229 0.35 -1.17 9.39
C LYS A 229 1.77 -1.54 8.92
N ARG A 230 2.72 -1.74 9.84
CA ARG A 230 4.12 -2.07 9.54
C ARG A 230 4.38 -3.56 9.44
N VAL A 231 3.62 -4.37 10.16
CA VAL A 231 3.75 -5.83 10.15
C VAL A 231 3.54 -6.36 8.73
N GLN A 232 4.39 -7.27 8.27
CA GLN A 232 4.11 -8.02 7.05
C GLN A 232 3.44 -9.33 7.46
N ALA A 233 2.29 -9.62 6.86
CA ALA A 233 1.61 -10.89 7.09
C ALA A 233 2.46 -12.03 6.52
N PRO A 234 2.56 -13.18 7.20
CA PRO A 234 3.18 -14.36 6.61
C PRO A 234 2.39 -14.76 5.36
N LEU A 235 3.12 -15.15 4.31
CA LEU A 235 2.49 -15.58 3.06
C LEU A 235 2.07 -17.04 3.21
N PRO A 236 0.90 -17.42 2.66
CA PRO A 236 0.56 -18.82 2.50
C PRO A 236 1.64 -19.57 1.72
N GLU A 237 1.90 -20.81 2.14
CA GLU A 237 2.99 -21.64 1.61
C GLU A 237 2.91 -21.82 0.08
N ALA A 238 1.70 -21.99 -0.45
CA ALA A 238 1.48 -22.08 -1.90
C ALA A 238 2.01 -20.84 -2.66
N ILE A 239 1.87 -19.64 -2.08
CA ILE A 239 2.40 -18.40 -2.69
C ILE A 239 3.92 -18.34 -2.55
N LEU A 240 4.47 -18.80 -1.42
CA LEU A 240 5.92 -18.82 -1.20
C LEU A 240 6.60 -19.73 -2.23
N ARG A 241 6.11 -20.97 -2.40
CA ARG A 241 6.63 -21.92 -3.40
C ARG A 241 6.56 -21.34 -4.81
N GLU A 242 5.46 -20.66 -5.16
CA GLU A 242 5.32 -19.98 -6.45
C GLU A 242 6.38 -18.87 -6.64
N VAL A 243 6.60 -18.04 -5.62
CA VAL A 243 7.59 -16.96 -5.65
C VAL A 243 9.01 -17.52 -5.75
N GLU A 244 9.32 -18.57 -5.00
CA GLU A 244 10.60 -19.27 -5.03
C GLU A 244 10.88 -19.87 -6.41
N SER A 245 9.90 -20.58 -6.98
CA SER A 245 9.98 -21.11 -8.34
C SER A 245 10.23 -20.00 -9.37
N LYS A 246 9.53 -18.87 -9.27
CA LYS A 246 9.75 -17.70 -10.15
C LYS A 246 11.11 -17.04 -9.94
N ALA A 247 11.63 -17.05 -8.73
CA ALA A 247 12.96 -16.50 -8.42
C ALA A 247 14.07 -17.39 -9.01
N GLN A 248 13.93 -18.71 -8.88
CA GLN A 248 14.85 -19.69 -9.46
C GLN A 248 14.81 -19.67 -11.00
N ALA A 249 13.62 -19.62 -11.60
CA ALA A 249 13.44 -19.56 -13.05
C ALA A 249 14.08 -18.31 -13.69
N ARG A 250 14.24 -17.21 -12.93
CA ARG A 250 14.88 -15.99 -13.42
C ARG A 250 16.41 -16.06 -13.50
N ALA A 251 17.03 -17.08 -12.94
CA ALA A 251 18.40 -17.44 -13.33
C ALA A 251 18.46 -17.92 -14.79
N CYS A 252 17.32 -18.22 -15.42
CA CYS A 252 17.17 -18.74 -16.77
C CYS A 252 16.42 -17.73 -17.70
N THR A 253 17.07 -16.62 -18.03
CA THR A 253 17.06 -15.88 -19.33
C THR A 253 15.77 -15.52 -20.12
N GLN A 254 14.54 -15.89 -19.75
CA GLN A 254 13.37 -15.67 -20.65
C GLN A 254 12.65 -14.31 -20.54
N TYR A 255 12.83 -13.54 -19.46
CA TYR A 255 12.06 -12.30 -19.25
C TYR A 255 12.69 -11.04 -19.85
N GLN A 256 14.00 -11.03 -20.09
CA GLN A 256 14.68 -9.88 -20.70
C GLN A 256 14.32 -9.71 -22.18
N THR A 257 14.09 -10.80 -22.91
CA THR A 257 13.80 -10.78 -24.35
C THR A 257 12.44 -10.15 -24.66
N LYS A 258 11.40 -10.41 -23.85
CA LYS A 258 10.06 -9.83 -24.07
C LYS A 258 10.00 -8.33 -23.78
N ILE A 259 10.76 -7.83 -22.80
CA ILE A 259 10.88 -6.38 -22.53
C ILE A 259 11.61 -5.72 -23.70
N SER A 260 12.74 -6.29 -24.13
CA SER A 260 13.51 -5.84 -25.29
C SER A 260 12.67 -5.76 -26.58
N VAL A 261 11.86 -6.78 -26.90
CA VAL A 261 11.00 -6.77 -28.10
C VAL A 261 9.92 -5.69 -28.03
N LYS A 262 9.35 -5.44 -26.84
CA LYS A 262 8.31 -4.41 -26.66
C LYS A 262 8.92 -3.00 -26.70
N GLU A 263 10.11 -2.82 -26.14
CA GLU A 263 10.92 -1.60 -26.27
C GLU A 263 11.35 -1.35 -27.72
N ALA A 264 11.80 -2.38 -28.43
CA ALA A 264 12.14 -2.29 -29.84
C ALA A 264 10.92 -1.90 -30.70
N ARG A 265 9.74 -2.47 -30.42
CA ARG A 265 8.48 -2.05 -31.08
C ARG A 265 8.11 -0.60 -30.77
N ARG A 266 8.35 -0.12 -29.55
CA ARG A 266 8.15 1.30 -29.19
C ARG A 266 9.12 2.21 -29.91
N ARG A 267 10.42 1.89 -29.91
CA ARG A 267 11.46 2.63 -30.63
C ARG A 267 11.13 2.69 -32.12
N ARG A 268 10.71 1.58 -32.72
CA ARG A 268 10.30 1.53 -34.14
C ARG A 268 9.07 2.41 -34.43
N ARG A 269 8.05 2.41 -33.59
CA ARG A 269 6.89 3.32 -33.75
C ARG A 269 7.26 4.78 -33.59
N HIS A 270 8.10 5.11 -32.61
CA HIS A 270 8.57 6.48 -32.41
C HIS A 270 9.41 6.95 -33.60
N PHE A 271 10.31 6.10 -34.09
CA PHE A 271 11.10 6.34 -35.28
C PHE A 271 10.22 6.55 -36.53
N GLN A 272 9.18 5.73 -36.73
CA GLN A 272 8.23 5.93 -37.82
C GLN A 272 7.45 7.25 -37.73
N LEU A 273 7.14 7.73 -36.53
CA LEU A 273 6.49 9.03 -36.34
C LEU A 273 7.45 10.18 -36.66
N LEU A 274 8.72 10.07 -36.26
CA LEU A 274 9.76 11.04 -36.62
C LEU A 274 9.96 11.11 -38.14
N LEU A 275 10.02 9.98 -38.82
CA LEU A 275 10.13 9.94 -40.29
C LEU A 275 8.95 10.61 -40.99
N LYS A 276 7.73 10.47 -40.45
CA LYS A 276 6.53 11.13 -41.01
C LYS A 276 6.49 12.64 -40.76
N SER A 277 7.29 13.15 -39.81
CA SER A 277 7.35 14.58 -39.49
C SER A 277 8.44 15.34 -40.24
N ILE A 278 9.27 14.67 -41.04
CA ILE A 278 10.27 15.34 -41.89
C ILE A 278 9.52 15.92 -43.09
N PRO A 279 9.47 17.25 -43.27
CA PRO A 279 8.90 17.83 -44.47
C PRO A 279 9.74 17.40 -45.66
N ILE A 280 9.11 16.76 -46.65
CA ILE A 280 9.75 16.42 -47.90
C ILE A 280 10.01 17.76 -48.58
N LEU A 281 11.26 18.24 -48.53
CA LEU A 281 11.72 19.33 -49.36
C LEU A 281 11.68 18.83 -50.80
N THR A 282 10.56 19.09 -51.47
CA THR A 282 10.45 18.93 -52.91
C THR A 282 11.38 19.98 -53.52
N ALA A 283 12.47 19.52 -54.11
CA ALA A 283 13.37 20.36 -54.89
C ALA A 283 12.62 20.79 -56.16
N GLU A 284 12.45 22.10 -56.31
CA GLU A 284 12.15 22.77 -57.58
C GLU A 284 13.47 23.15 -58.28
#